data_AF-A0AA36I9X6-F1
#
_entry.id   AF-A0AA36I9X6-F1
#
_cell.length_a   1.000
_cell.length_b   1.000
_cell.length_c   1.000
_cell.angle_alpha   90.00
_cell.angle_beta   90.00
_cell.angle_gamma   90.00
#
_symmetry.space_group_name_H-M   'P 1'
#
loop_
_entity.id
_entity.type
_entity.pdbx_description
1 polymer ?
#
loop_
_entity_poly.entity_id
_entity_poly.type
_entity_poly.pdbx_seq_one_letter_code
_entity_poly.pdbx_strand_id
1 'polypeptide(L)'
;MERFVQLHLFEKAPRCLPPYTELAKLRGEPLVRAVRRAALFPWRDAHFWRQAAQRVAAEEQLQGRELAQVCLAFQRVDFPSRVLSSFCQSHVTESARSLNTFELASVLSYFCSAGAGLPGAEDFVRGVAEEALNPWRARETVPWSAWKTLVTAAAEADLDHQQLFAHAAPILARNVKFMSARDAVDVCSAFASFRFKHQGLCSELEAFVPSLGLSGQEAHALQDAFERLDFEAPMLLRLRQLRGAPVGERQSGQKGNRNPSLLTQLRIPEELRKKEDYELLDWVAEPVNTMSCLVMMMLPMIFLAMHQATHDVVVIAWMEVAIAIGSILFHASLRYPMQLADEIPMLWYVAATASSCLQRVRGMECQSFAYAWVAVVTCVILATSQHSLLHQIFRGLMTCTFSSFLVVIGWGASAMAARIRDKRGAGDRVLQAALLMFAVSVVAWLLDNHHCSWLQNLPFGLPYPQLHTWWHIFIAGTLHCLRILLHMDSHRHSDKLELRWMAGFPAVCA
;
A
#
# COMPACT_ATOMS: atom_id res chain seq x y z
N MET A 1 -5.46 -8.12 9.02
CA MET A 1 -6.20 -7.16 8.19
C MET A 1 -5.16 -6.42 7.39
N GLU A 2 -5.05 -6.80 6.13
CA GLU A 2 -3.97 -6.42 5.21
C GLU A 2 -3.94 -4.89 5.08
N ARG A 3 -2.87 -4.25 5.58
CA ARG A 3 -2.47 -2.93 5.10
C ARG A 3 -1.79 -3.13 3.76
N PHE A 4 -2.55 -3.58 2.76
CA PHE A 4 -2.19 -3.26 1.39
C PHE A 4 -2.20 -1.73 1.34
N VAL A 5 -1.03 -1.16 1.06
CA VAL A 5 -0.96 0.19 0.51
C VAL A 5 -1.76 0.12 -0.79
N GLN A 6 -3.06 0.40 -0.73
CA GLN A 6 -3.87 0.56 -1.93
C GLN A 6 -3.37 1.84 -2.61
N LEU A 7 -2.35 1.70 -3.44
CA LEU A 7 -1.79 2.74 -4.31
C LEU A 7 -2.86 3.14 -5.34
N HIS A 8 -3.75 4.03 -4.93
CA HIS A 8 -4.68 4.71 -5.80
C HIS A 8 -3.90 5.76 -6.58
N LEU A 9 -3.57 5.49 -7.84
CA LEU A 9 -2.86 6.44 -8.70
C LEU A 9 -3.44 6.42 -10.12
N PHE A 10 -4.22 7.44 -10.47
CA PHE A 10 -4.76 7.61 -11.82
C PHE A 10 -3.67 7.87 -12.87
N GLU A 11 -3.89 7.31 -14.05
CA GLU A 11 -3.03 7.26 -15.24
C GLU A 11 -2.86 8.58 -15.98
N LYS A 12 -3.71 9.57 -15.71
CA LYS A 12 -3.67 10.91 -16.29
C LYS A 12 -4.22 11.91 -15.29
N ALA A 13 -3.68 13.14 -15.31
CA ALA A 13 -4.32 14.27 -14.67
C ALA A 13 -5.81 14.34 -15.13
N PRO A 14 -6.78 14.48 -14.22
CA PRO A 14 -8.20 14.56 -14.58
C PRO A 14 -8.38 15.68 -15.61
N ARG A 15 -9.20 15.45 -16.66
CA ARG A 15 -9.45 16.40 -17.78
C ARG A 15 -9.94 17.81 -17.35
N CYS A 16 -10.20 18.02 -16.06
CA CYS A 16 -10.56 19.28 -15.43
C CYS A 16 -9.44 19.91 -14.56
N LEU A 17 -8.20 19.42 -14.68
CA LEU A 17 -6.97 20.14 -14.31
C LEU A 17 -5.99 20.07 -15.49
N PRO A 18 -5.55 21.21 -16.06
CA PRO A 18 -4.66 21.22 -17.21
C PRO A 18 -3.34 20.48 -16.92
N PRO A 19 -2.80 19.71 -17.87
CA PRO A 19 -1.51 19.01 -17.73
C PRO A 19 -0.28 19.95 -17.70
N TYR A 20 -0.49 21.26 -17.57
CA TYR A 20 0.54 22.31 -17.51
C TYR A 20 0.14 23.43 -16.54
N THR A 21 -0.46 23.09 -15.41
CA THR A 21 -0.66 24.12 -14.37
C THR A 21 0.65 24.23 -13.60
N GLU A 22 1.52 25.15 -14.00
CA GLU A 22 2.66 25.54 -13.18
C GLU A 22 2.11 26.02 -11.83
N LEU A 23 2.21 25.20 -10.78
CA LEU A 23 1.79 25.54 -9.42
C LEU A 23 2.42 26.87 -8.98
N ALA A 24 3.63 27.15 -9.45
CA ALA A 24 4.33 28.42 -9.28
C ALA A 24 3.49 29.66 -9.70
N LYS A 25 2.64 29.52 -10.72
CA LYS A 25 1.78 30.61 -11.25
C LYS A 25 0.43 30.73 -10.55
N LEU A 26 0.02 29.75 -9.76
CA LEU A 26 -1.25 29.79 -9.03
C LEU A 26 -1.07 30.48 -7.67
N ARG A 27 -2.07 31.26 -7.25
CA ARG A 27 -2.16 31.92 -5.92
C ARG A 27 -3.57 31.73 -5.36
N GLY A 28 -3.75 31.83 -4.05
CA GLY A 28 -5.06 31.85 -3.38
C GLY A 28 -6.03 30.74 -3.83
N GLU A 29 -7.29 31.10 -4.09
CA GLU A 29 -8.36 30.15 -4.42
C GLU A 29 -8.04 29.23 -5.62
N PRO A 30 -7.47 29.68 -6.76
CA PRO A 30 -7.01 28.81 -7.83
C PRO A 30 -6.04 27.69 -7.40
N LEU A 31 -5.09 28.00 -6.52
CA LEU A 31 -4.13 27.04 -5.98
C LEU A 31 -4.85 25.99 -5.13
N VAL A 32 -5.68 26.44 -4.20
CA VAL A 32 -6.46 25.58 -3.30
C VAL A 32 -7.39 24.68 -4.10
N ARG A 33 -8.05 25.22 -5.14
CA ARG A 33 -8.92 24.47 -6.04
C ARG A 33 -8.15 23.38 -6.80
N ALA A 34 -6.92 23.67 -7.23
CA ALA A 34 -6.06 22.68 -7.87
C ALA A 34 -5.69 21.54 -6.91
N VAL A 35 -5.26 21.86 -5.68
CA VAL A 35 -4.93 20.89 -4.63
C VAL A 35 -6.14 20.01 -4.27
N ARG A 36 -7.31 20.62 -4.07
CA ARG A 36 -8.55 19.87 -3.77
C ARG A 36 -8.96 18.96 -4.91
N ARG A 37 -8.91 19.44 -6.15
CA ARG A 37 -9.22 18.61 -7.32
C ARG A 37 -8.23 17.44 -7.40
N ALA A 38 -6.94 17.66 -7.20
CA ALA A 38 -5.96 16.59 -7.12
C ALA A 38 -6.31 15.53 -6.06
N ALA A 39 -6.74 15.95 -4.86
CA ALA A 39 -7.18 15.05 -3.80
C ALA A 39 -8.46 14.25 -4.11
N LEU A 40 -9.40 14.86 -4.83
CA LEU A 40 -10.65 14.20 -5.24
C LEU A 40 -10.40 13.03 -6.19
N PHE A 41 -9.36 13.13 -7.02
CA PHE A 41 -8.96 12.12 -7.99
C PHE A 41 -7.76 11.28 -7.50
N PRO A 42 -7.75 10.91 -6.20
CA PRO A 42 -6.57 10.61 -5.38
C PRO A 42 -5.22 10.62 -6.12
N TRP A 43 -4.84 11.78 -6.65
CA TRP A 43 -3.59 11.92 -7.37
C TRP A 43 -2.48 11.91 -6.33
N ARG A 44 -1.56 10.95 -6.32
CA ARG A 44 -0.46 10.84 -5.34
C ARG A 44 0.93 11.15 -5.95
N ASP A 45 1.00 12.04 -6.93
CA ASP A 45 2.29 12.48 -7.47
C ASP A 45 3.06 13.31 -6.44
N ALA A 46 4.12 12.73 -5.86
CA ALA A 46 4.91 13.36 -4.83
C ALA A 46 5.48 14.72 -5.28
N HIS A 47 5.80 14.90 -6.56
CA HIS A 47 6.29 16.17 -7.08
C HIS A 47 5.22 17.27 -6.96
N PHE A 48 4.00 16.96 -7.40
CA PHE A 48 2.87 17.86 -7.29
C PHE A 48 2.59 18.24 -5.84
N TRP A 49 2.55 17.28 -4.90
CA TRP A 49 2.23 17.57 -3.49
C TRP A 49 3.34 18.32 -2.77
N ARG A 50 4.61 18.05 -3.08
CA ARG A 50 5.75 18.82 -2.55
C ARG A 50 5.69 20.27 -3.05
N GLN A 51 5.49 20.48 -4.35
CA GLN A 51 5.33 21.82 -4.91
C GLN A 51 4.10 22.53 -4.36
N ALA A 52 2.97 21.83 -4.21
CA ALA A 52 1.77 22.39 -3.62
C ALA A 52 2.00 22.83 -2.18
N ALA A 53 2.67 22.01 -1.36
CA ALA A 53 3.00 22.36 0.02
C ALA A 53 3.91 23.59 0.10
N GLN A 54 4.99 23.62 -0.69
CA GLN A 54 5.90 24.77 -0.77
C GLN A 54 5.15 26.03 -1.21
N ARG A 55 4.28 25.90 -2.22
CA ARG A 55 3.54 27.02 -2.76
C ARG A 55 2.50 27.56 -1.79
N VAL A 56 1.77 26.69 -1.10
CA VAL A 56 0.83 27.07 -0.03
C VAL A 56 1.55 27.75 1.11
N ALA A 57 2.69 27.21 1.55
CA ALA A 57 3.48 27.80 2.63
C ALA A 57 4.11 29.16 2.27
N ALA A 58 4.28 29.44 0.97
CA ALA A 58 4.77 30.72 0.46
C ALA A 58 3.66 31.76 0.21
N GLU A 59 2.39 31.45 0.50
CA GLU A 59 1.29 32.38 0.30
C GLU A 59 1.15 33.34 1.50
N GLU A 60 1.30 34.65 1.25
CA GLU A 60 1.23 35.69 2.30
C GLU A 60 -0.18 35.88 2.88
N GLN A 61 -1.23 35.63 2.08
CA GLN A 61 -2.62 35.81 2.46
C GLN A 61 -3.43 34.56 2.11
N LEU A 62 -3.34 33.54 2.97
CA LEU A 62 -4.17 32.34 2.87
C LEU A 62 -5.29 32.42 3.90
N GLN A 63 -6.55 32.27 3.46
CA GLN A 63 -7.68 32.27 4.38
C GLN A 63 -7.76 30.95 5.17
N GLY A 64 -8.31 30.98 6.38
CA GLY A 64 -8.49 29.78 7.20
C GLY A 64 -9.24 28.64 6.49
N ARG A 65 -10.31 28.99 5.78
CA ARG A 65 -11.09 28.06 4.94
C ARG A 65 -10.26 27.42 3.83
N GLU A 66 -9.33 28.16 3.25
CA GLU A 66 -8.45 27.68 2.19
C GLU A 66 -7.41 26.70 2.76
N LEU A 67 -6.80 27.05 3.89
CA LEU A 67 -5.87 26.17 4.59
C LEU A 67 -6.53 24.87 5.04
N ALA A 68 -7.73 24.95 5.62
CA ALA A 68 -8.50 23.77 6.02
C ALA A 68 -8.77 22.83 4.83
N GLN A 69 -9.14 23.40 3.67
CA GLN A 69 -9.35 22.63 2.45
C GLN A 69 -8.07 21.98 1.92
N VAL A 70 -6.92 22.65 2.04
CA VAL A 70 -5.62 22.07 1.71
C VAL A 70 -5.27 20.93 2.67
N CYS A 71 -5.42 21.14 3.98
CA CYS A 71 -5.15 20.10 4.99
C CYS A 71 -6.00 18.85 4.77
N LEU A 72 -7.30 19.01 4.54
CA LEU A 72 -8.20 17.90 4.22
C LEU A 72 -7.82 17.21 2.89
N ALA A 73 -7.32 17.97 1.91
CA ALA A 73 -6.85 17.42 0.65
C ALA A 73 -5.60 16.55 0.82
N PHE A 74 -4.60 17.05 1.57
CA PHE A 74 -3.39 16.30 1.90
C PHE A 74 -3.68 15.08 2.78
N GLN A 75 -4.57 15.21 3.76
CA GLN A 75 -5.01 14.09 4.60
C GLN A 75 -5.72 13.02 3.78
N ARG A 76 -6.58 13.41 2.82
CA ARG A 76 -7.30 12.47 1.95
C ARG A 76 -6.37 11.63 1.09
N VAL A 77 -5.25 12.19 0.64
CA VAL A 77 -4.25 11.43 -0.13
C VAL A 77 -3.19 10.77 0.73
N ASP A 78 -3.23 10.98 2.06
CA ASP A 78 -2.26 10.45 3.02
C ASP A 78 -0.82 10.88 2.70
N PHE A 79 -0.63 12.17 2.39
CA PHE A 79 0.67 12.73 2.04
C PHE A 79 1.25 13.58 3.18
N PRO A 80 2.27 13.07 3.91
CA PRO A 80 2.93 13.85 4.96
C PRO A 80 3.85 14.91 4.34
N SER A 81 3.73 16.15 4.83
CA SER A 81 4.59 17.26 4.40
C SER A 81 5.03 18.07 5.60
N ARG A 82 6.34 18.05 5.88
CA ARG A 82 6.95 18.88 6.94
C ARG A 82 6.74 20.36 6.66
N VAL A 83 6.88 20.78 5.41
CA VAL A 83 6.69 22.19 5.00
C VAL A 83 5.28 22.66 5.32
N LEU A 84 4.27 21.88 4.93
CA LEU A 84 2.88 22.23 5.21
C LEU A 84 2.58 22.15 6.71
N SER A 85 3.11 21.16 7.42
CA SER A 85 2.90 21.00 8.87
C SER A 85 3.52 22.15 9.67
N SER A 86 4.74 22.57 9.34
CA SER A 86 5.40 23.75 9.96
C SER A 86 4.67 25.05 9.62
N PHE A 87 4.14 25.18 8.41
CA PHE A 87 3.28 26.31 8.03
C PHE A 87 1.97 26.31 8.83
N CYS A 88 1.32 25.16 8.98
CA CYS A 88 0.10 25.02 9.80
C CYS A 88 0.36 25.45 11.24
N GLN A 89 1.47 25.00 11.84
CA GLN A 89 1.87 25.37 13.20
C GLN A 89 2.01 26.89 13.33
N SER A 90 2.80 27.52 12.46
CA SER A 90 3.06 28.96 12.49
C SER A 90 1.78 29.79 12.23
N HIS A 91 1.03 29.42 11.19
CA HIS A 91 -0.18 30.14 10.79
C HIS A 91 -1.28 30.07 11.86
N VAL A 92 -1.50 28.90 12.45
CA VAL A 92 -2.49 28.75 13.53
C VAL A 92 -2.04 29.48 14.79
N THR A 93 -0.75 29.48 15.15
CA THR A 93 -0.26 30.25 16.30
C THR A 93 -0.47 31.76 16.12
N GLU A 94 -0.28 32.29 14.91
CA GLU A 94 -0.46 33.73 14.63
C GLU A 94 -1.93 34.13 14.42
N SER A 95 -2.71 33.26 13.78
CA SER A 95 -4.06 33.56 13.29
C SER A 95 -5.15 32.74 13.97
N ALA A 96 -4.88 32.08 15.11
CA ALA A 96 -5.84 31.23 15.81
C ALA A 96 -7.22 31.89 15.90
N ARG A 97 -7.27 33.15 16.37
CA ARG A 97 -8.50 33.92 16.61
C ARG A 97 -9.36 34.18 15.36
N SER A 98 -8.80 34.10 14.15
CA SER A 98 -9.55 34.32 12.91
C SER A 98 -10.12 33.05 12.30
N LEU A 99 -9.64 31.88 12.75
CA LEU A 99 -10.13 30.57 12.30
C LEU A 99 -11.43 30.22 13.04
N ASN A 100 -12.34 29.48 12.42
CA ASN A 100 -13.45 28.84 13.13
C ASN A 100 -13.07 27.44 13.66
N THR A 101 -13.94 26.82 14.46
CA THR A 101 -13.69 25.50 15.06
C THR A 101 -13.52 24.39 14.03
N PHE A 102 -14.23 24.45 12.89
CA PHE A 102 -14.09 23.47 11.81
C PHE A 102 -12.73 23.58 11.10
N GLU A 103 -12.24 24.80 10.89
CA GLU A 103 -10.93 25.06 10.29
C GLU A 103 -9.81 24.58 11.21
N LEU A 104 -9.88 24.89 12.51
CA LEU A 104 -8.95 24.35 13.50
C LEU A 104 -8.93 22.83 13.51
N ALA A 105 -10.12 22.20 13.53
CA ALA A 105 -10.23 20.75 13.49
C ALA A 105 -9.57 20.15 12.24
N SER A 106 -9.79 20.76 11.08
CA SER A 106 -9.23 20.31 9.80
C SER A 106 -7.70 20.40 9.76
N VAL A 107 -7.14 21.49 10.30
CA VAL A 107 -5.68 21.68 10.39
C VAL A 107 -5.08 20.70 11.39
N LEU A 108 -5.70 20.56 12.58
CA LEU A 108 -5.22 19.65 13.62
C LEU A 108 -5.20 18.19 13.14
N SER A 109 -6.25 17.77 12.46
CA SER A 109 -6.38 16.44 11.86
C SER A 109 -5.22 16.08 10.93
N TYR A 110 -4.83 17.02 10.07
CA TYR A 110 -3.66 16.83 9.20
C TYR A 110 -2.35 16.89 9.99
N PHE A 111 -2.24 17.81 10.95
CA PHE A 111 -1.02 17.96 11.74
C PHE A 111 -0.72 16.74 12.60
N CYS A 112 -1.73 16.12 13.22
CA CYS A 112 -1.53 14.91 14.03
C CYS A 112 -1.01 13.74 13.18
N SER A 113 -1.41 13.63 11.91
CA SER A 113 -0.93 12.57 11.02
C SER A 113 0.44 12.87 10.39
N ALA A 114 0.73 14.13 10.04
CA ALA A 114 1.90 14.51 9.24
C ALA A 114 2.99 15.31 9.98
N GLY A 115 2.63 15.94 11.10
CA GLY A 115 3.48 16.82 11.89
C GLY A 115 4.17 16.15 13.09
N ALA A 116 3.93 14.85 13.31
CA ALA A 116 4.52 14.10 14.40
C ALA A 116 6.07 14.18 14.35
N GLY A 117 6.68 14.78 15.37
CA GLY A 117 8.13 14.98 15.47
C GLY A 117 8.64 16.38 15.09
N LEU A 118 7.75 17.33 14.77
CA LEU A 118 8.14 18.75 14.72
C LEU A 118 8.42 19.31 16.12
N PRO A 119 9.38 20.23 16.29
CA PRO A 119 9.58 20.93 17.55
C PRO A 119 8.29 21.63 18.03
N GLY A 120 7.90 21.39 19.28
CA GLY A 120 6.67 21.96 19.86
C GLY A 120 5.37 21.38 19.30
N ALA A 121 5.40 20.21 18.66
CA ALA A 121 4.19 19.55 18.14
C ALA A 121 3.17 19.23 19.25
N GLU A 122 3.61 18.72 20.40
CA GLU A 122 2.73 18.41 21.53
C GLU A 122 2.04 19.68 22.09
N ASP A 123 2.82 20.75 22.29
CA ASP A 123 2.30 22.04 22.75
C ASP A 123 1.33 22.65 21.74
N PHE A 124 1.61 22.50 20.44
CA PHE A 124 0.71 22.94 19.38
C PHE A 124 -0.64 22.21 19.42
N VAL A 125 -0.61 20.88 19.45
CA VAL A 125 -1.85 20.06 19.49
C VAL A 125 -2.68 20.42 20.72
N ARG A 126 -2.03 20.57 21.88
CA ARG A 126 -2.69 21.01 23.11
C ARG A 126 -3.29 22.42 22.98
N GLY A 127 -2.52 23.38 22.47
CA GLY A 127 -2.97 24.76 22.29
C GLY A 127 -4.19 24.86 21.36
N VAL A 128 -4.25 24.06 20.29
CA VAL A 128 -5.42 24.01 19.41
C VAL A 128 -6.64 23.41 20.12
N ALA A 129 -6.46 22.36 20.93
CA ALA A 129 -7.54 21.77 21.72
C ALA A 129 -8.10 22.77 22.76
N GLU A 130 -7.23 23.51 23.44
CA GLU A 130 -7.63 24.57 24.38
C GLU A 130 -8.35 25.73 23.68
N GLU A 131 -7.84 26.17 22.53
CA GLU A 131 -8.47 27.24 21.74
C GLU A 131 -9.86 26.83 21.25
N ALA A 132 -10.05 25.57 20.82
CA ALA A 132 -11.36 25.04 20.42
C ALA A 132 -12.40 25.07 21.56
N LEU A 133 -11.94 25.06 22.82
CA LEU A 133 -12.78 25.13 24.02
C LEU A 133 -12.99 26.54 24.57
N ASN A 134 -12.47 27.57 23.89
CA ASN A 134 -12.70 28.97 24.26
C ASN A 134 -14.21 29.24 24.40
N PRO A 135 -14.70 29.94 25.46
CA PRO A 135 -16.12 30.13 25.74
C PRO A 135 -16.99 30.63 24.59
N TRP A 136 -16.41 31.39 23.65
CA TRP A 136 -17.10 31.81 22.43
C TRP A 136 -17.18 30.68 21.38
N ARG A 137 -16.09 29.93 21.15
CA ARG A 137 -16.04 28.81 20.20
C ARG A 137 -16.84 27.60 20.65
N ALA A 138 -16.85 27.33 21.95
CA ALA A 138 -17.67 26.29 22.54
C ALA A 138 -19.17 26.47 22.23
N ARG A 139 -19.59 27.70 21.89
CA ARG A 139 -20.96 28.06 21.47
C ARG A 139 -21.12 28.21 19.97
N GLU A 140 -20.04 28.06 19.20
CA GLU A 140 -20.06 28.20 17.75
C GLU A 140 -20.86 27.05 17.11
N THR A 141 -21.72 27.39 16.15
CA THR A 141 -22.51 26.41 15.41
C THR A 141 -21.69 25.83 14.27
N VAL A 142 -20.89 24.81 14.56
CA VAL A 142 -20.12 24.04 13.56
C VAL A 142 -20.71 22.64 13.35
N PRO A 143 -20.44 21.98 12.20
CA PRO A 143 -20.85 20.61 11.96
C PRO A 143 -20.32 19.66 13.05
N TRP A 144 -21.08 18.63 13.40
CA TRP A 144 -20.67 17.61 14.38
C TRP A 144 -19.35 16.92 13.99
N SER A 145 -19.05 16.85 12.69
CA SER A 145 -17.81 16.30 12.17
C SER A 145 -16.58 17.08 12.62
N ALA A 146 -16.68 18.39 12.91
CA ALA A 146 -15.56 19.15 13.48
C ALA A 146 -15.13 18.58 14.84
N TRP A 147 -16.11 18.31 15.71
CA TRP A 147 -15.87 17.74 17.03
C TRP A 147 -15.39 16.29 16.95
N LYS A 148 -15.91 15.51 15.98
CA LYS A 148 -15.41 14.16 15.67
C LYS A 148 -13.91 14.22 15.35
N THR A 149 -13.55 15.11 14.42
CA THR A 149 -12.18 15.29 13.97
C THR A 149 -11.24 15.73 15.10
N LEU A 150 -11.68 16.65 15.98
CA LEU A 150 -10.87 17.08 17.13
C LEU A 150 -10.57 15.93 18.10
N VAL A 151 -11.58 15.13 18.48
CA VAL A 151 -11.37 14.02 19.43
C VAL A 151 -10.54 12.89 18.83
N THR A 152 -10.71 12.59 17.54
CA THR A 152 -9.90 11.56 16.87
C THR A 152 -8.46 12.03 16.70
N ALA A 153 -8.24 13.29 16.32
CA ALA A 153 -6.90 13.86 16.18
C ALA A 153 -6.18 13.95 17.54
N ALA A 154 -6.89 14.31 18.61
CA ALA A 154 -6.33 14.31 19.97
C ALA A 154 -5.94 12.89 20.42
N ALA A 155 -6.77 11.88 20.12
CA ALA A 155 -6.45 10.49 20.43
C ALA A 155 -5.27 9.95 19.61
N GLU A 156 -5.15 10.31 18.33
CA GLU A 156 -4.00 9.96 17.49
C GLU A 156 -2.69 10.57 18.01
N ALA A 157 -2.76 11.77 18.58
CA ALA A 157 -1.62 12.46 19.18
C ALA A 157 -1.35 12.07 20.65
N ASP A 158 -2.04 11.06 21.18
CA ASP A 158 -1.95 10.63 22.59
C ASP A 158 -2.20 11.76 23.61
N LEU A 159 -3.06 12.72 23.25
CA LEU A 159 -3.41 13.86 24.09
C LEU A 159 -4.61 13.54 24.99
N ASP A 160 -4.34 13.24 26.27
CA ASP A 160 -5.37 13.12 27.31
C ASP A 160 -5.91 14.51 27.71
N HIS A 161 -6.98 14.95 27.03
CA HIS A 161 -7.63 16.25 27.25
C HIS A 161 -9.09 16.09 27.68
N GLN A 162 -9.34 15.75 28.93
CA GLN A 162 -10.68 15.43 29.46
C GLN A 162 -11.78 16.45 29.13
N GLN A 163 -11.49 17.76 29.17
CA GLN A 163 -12.48 18.80 28.87
C GLN A 163 -12.95 18.78 27.40
N LEU A 164 -12.08 18.39 26.47
CA LEU A 164 -12.38 18.32 25.04
C LEU A 164 -13.35 17.17 24.79
N PHE A 165 -13.04 15.99 25.35
CA PHE A 165 -13.90 14.81 25.27
C PHE A 165 -15.24 15.05 25.97
N ALA A 166 -15.25 15.71 27.14
CA ALA A 166 -16.48 16.06 27.86
C ALA A 166 -17.40 16.99 27.05
N HIS A 167 -16.83 17.99 26.36
CA HIS A 167 -17.60 18.93 25.54
C HIS A 167 -18.09 18.31 24.23
N ALA A 168 -17.25 17.50 23.57
CA ALA A 168 -17.58 16.86 22.31
C ALA A 168 -18.63 15.74 22.45
N ALA A 169 -18.59 14.97 23.54
CA ALA A 169 -19.44 13.80 23.76
C ALA A 169 -20.96 14.04 23.56
N PRO A 170 -21.60 15.06 24.18
CA PRO A 170 -23.03 15.30 23.98
C PRO A 170 -23.37 15.73 22.54
N ILE A 171 -22.45 16.41 21.85
CA ILE A 171 -22.64 16.82 20.45
C ILE A 171 -22.60 15.59 19.53
N LEU A 172 -21.63 14.70 19.76
CA LEU A 172 -21.48 13.45 19.02
C LEU A 172 -22.66 12.50 19.27
N ALA A 173 -23.10 12.37 20.52
CA ALA A 173 -24.24 11.53 20.90
C ALA A 173 -25.53 11.91 20.13
N ARG A 174 -25.83 13.21 20.01
CA ARG A 174 -27.02 13.71 19.28
C ARG A 174 -26.97 13.45 17.76
N ASN A 175 -25.79 13.15 17.21
CA ASN A 175 -25.54 13.02 15.78
C ASN A 175 -25.13 11.61 15.35
N VAL A 176 -25.19 10.61 16.24
CA VAL A 176 -24.85 9.20 15.93
C VAL A 176 -25.60 8.68 14.70
N LYS A 177 -26.86 9.06 14.52
CA LYS A 177 -27.68 8.69 13.35
C LYS A 177 -27.11 9.11 11.98
N PHE A 178 -26.19 10.07 11.96
CA PHE A 178 -25.52 10.55 10.75
C PHE A 178 -24.11 9.97 10.57
N MET A 179 -23.65 9.15 11.52
CA MET A 179 -22.33 8.51 11.47
C MET A 179 -22.35 7.29 10.55
N SER A 180 -21.27 7.10 9.81
CA SER A 180 -20.98 5.81 9.18
C SER A 180 -20.48 4.80 10.23
N ALA A 181 -20.45 3.51 9.87
CA ALA A 181 -19.80 2.46 10.66
C ALA A 181 -18.38 2.86 11.12
N ARG A 182 -17.59 3.39 10.17
CA ARG A 182 -16.23 3.86 10.43
C ARG A 182 -16.19 5.03 11.41
N ASP A 183 -17.07 6.02 11.24
CA ASP A 183 -17.12 7.16 12.16
C ASP A 183 -17.44 6.73 13.60
N ALA A 184 -18.36 5.79 13.77
CA ALA A 184 -18.73 5.23 15.07
C ALA A 184 -17.54 4.51 15.74
N VAL A 185 -16.79 3.72 14.96
CA VAL A 185 -15.57 3.03 15.44
C VAL A 185 -14.48 4.03 15.81
N ASP A 186 -14.21 5.03 14.96
CA ASP A 186 -13.17 6.04 15.20
C ASP A 186 -13.47 6.82 16.50
N VAL A 187 -14.71 7.28 16.67
CA VAL A 187 -15.15 8.02 17.86
C VAL A 187 -15.07 7.14 19.10
N CYS A 188 -15.62 5.93 19.07
CA CYS A 188 -15.61 5.05 20.23
C CYS A 188 -14.18 4.67 20.63
N SER A 189 -13.32 4.40 19.65
CA SER A 189 -11.90 4.09 19.87
C SER A 189 -11.14 5.28 20.47
N ALA A 190 -11.40 6.50 20.01
CA ALA A 190 -10.78 7.71 20.56
C ALA A 190 -11.13 7.89 22.06
N PHE A 191 -12.38 7.67 22.43
CA PHE A 191 -12.83 7.71 23.82
C PHE A 191 -12.22 6.56 24.64
N ALA A 192 -12.12 5.37 24.05
CA ALA A 192 -11.55 4.19 24.68
C ALA A 192 -10.04 4.30 24.94
N SER A 193 -9.28 5.04 24.11
CA SER A 193 -7.84 5.27 24.31
C SER A 193 -7.52 5.84 25.69
N PHE A 194 -8.36 6.76 26.18
CA PHE A 194 -8.20 7.40 27.50
C PHE A 194 -9.20 6.89 28.54
N ARG A 195 -9.93 5.79 28.24
CA ARG A 195 -10.99 5.22 29.09
C ARG A 195 -12.04 6.26 29.51
N PHE A 196 -12.32 7.24 28.66
CA PHE A 196 -13.29 8.29 28.93
C PHE A 196 -14.71 7.78 28.65
N LYS A 197 -15.40 7.30 29.68
CA LYS A 197 -16.75 6.76 29.57
C LYS A 197 -17.80 7.87 29.63
N HIS A 198 -18.48 8.13 28.51
CA HIS A 198 -19.67 8.99 28.48
C HIS A 198 -20.92 8.17 28.17
N GLN A 199 -21.78 7.97 29.17
CA GLN A 199 -22.95 7.07 29.06
C GLN A 199 -23.86 7.42 27.87
N GLY A 200 -24.23 8.68 27.68
CA GLY A 200 -25.13 9.07 26.59
C GLY A 200 -24.60 8.74 25.18
N LEU A 201 -23.30 8.92 24.94
CA LEU A 201 -22.67 8.59 23.66
C LEU A 201 -22.63 7.07 23.46
N CYS A 202 -22.26 6.31 24.50
CA CYS A 202 -22.19 4.86 24.43
C CYS A 202 -23.58 4.25 24.17
N SER A 203 -24.61 4.72 24.88
CA SER A 203 -25.99 4.26 24.71
C SER A 203 -26.56 4.59 23.32
N GLU A 204 -26.31 5.80 22.80
CA GLU A 204 -26.75 6.17 21.44
C GLU A 204 -26.01 5.34 20.37
N LEU A 205 -24.69 5.15 20.51
CA LEU A 205 -23.91 4.29 19.62
C LEU A 205 -24.45 2.87 19.61
N GLU A 206 -24.71 2.30 20.80
CA GLU A 206 -25.26 0.95 20.94
C GLU A 206 -26.66 0.83 20.29
N ALA A 207 -27.54 1.82 20.53
CA ALA A 207 -28.88 1.84 19.96
C ALA A 207 -28.87 1.87 18.42
N PHE A 208 -27.88 2.52 17.82
CA PHE A 208 -27.73 2.62 16.36
C PHE A 208 -26.90 1.50 15.72
N VAL A 209 -26.25 0.63 16.49
CA VAL A 209 -25.46 -0.52 15.98
C VAL A 209 -26.18 -1.30 14.85
N PRO A 210 -27.47 -1.67 14.96
CA PRO A 210 -28.17 -2.43 13.91
C PRO A 210 -28.26 -1.68 12.57
N SER A 211 -28.29 -0.35 12.63
CA SER A 211 -28.46 0.52 11.46
C SER A 211 -27.13 0.91 10.81
N LEU A 212 -25.99 0.69 11.47
CA LEU A 212 -24.66 1.10 10.98
C LEU A 212 -24.12 0.22 9.85
N GLY A 213 -24.68 -0.99 9.63
CA GLY A 213 -24.20 -1.90 8.59
C GLY A 213 -22.76 -2.38 8.80
N LEU A 214 -22.34 -2.56 10.06
CA LEU A 214 -20.96 -2.91 10.45
C LEU A 214 -20.42 -4.14 9.71
N SER A 215 -19.21 -4.07 9.18
CA SER A 215 -18.42 -5.24 8.78
C SER A 215 -18.00 -6.08 10.00
N GLY A 216 -17.47 -7.29 9.78
CA GLY A 216 -16.97 -8.14 10.87
C GLY A 216 -15.82 -7.50 11.66
N GLN A 217 -14.94 -6.75 10.98
CA GLN A 217 -13.80 -6.06 11.61
C GLN A 217 -14.25 -4.82 12.38
N GLU A 218 -15.15 -4.01 11.82
CA GLU A 218 -15.69 -2.83 12.50
C GLU A 218 -16.50 -3.22 13.75
N ALA A 219 -17.26 -4.32 13.69
CA ALA A 219 -17.97 -4.83 14.86
C ALA A 219 -17.02 -5.26 15.98
N HIS A 220 -15.88 -5.90 15.65
CA HIS A 220 -14.87 -6.30 16.62
C HIS A 220 -14.18 -5.07 17.24
N ALA A 221 -13.76 -4.11 16.41
CA ALA A 221 -13.11 -2.88 16.89
C ALA A 221 -14.05 -2.07 17.81
N LEU A 222 -15.33 -1.99 17.46
CA LEU A 222 -16.33 -1.32 18.29
C LEU A 222 -16.56 -2.06 19.61
N GLN A 223 -16.57 -3.39 19.59
CA GLN A 223 -16.66 -4.21 20.81
C GLN A 223 -15.44 -3.99 21.73
N ASP A 224 -14.22 -4.06 21.17
CA ASP A 224 -12.99 -3.82 21.94
C ASP A 224 -12.99 -2.43 22.59
N ALA A 225 -13.52 -1.43 21.89
CA ALA A 225 -13.66 -0.08 22.41
C ALA A 225 -14.67 -0.02 23.57
N PHE A 226 -15.83 -0.66 23.44
CA PHE A 226 -16.83 -0.73 24.54
C PHE A 226 -16.31 -1.48 25.77
N GLU A 227 -15.56 -2.57 25.57
CA GLU A 227 -14.94 -3.32 26.67
C GLU A 227 -13.90 -2.47 27.40
N ARG A 228 -13.07 -1.70 26.68
CA ARG A 228 -12.13 -0.75 27.29
C ARG A 228 -12.81 0.39 28.05
N LEU A 229 -14.01 0.77 27.62
CA LEU A 229 -14.86 1.76 28.27
C LEU A 229 -15.71 1.18 29.41
N ASP A 230 -15.58 -0.12 29.70
CA ASP A 230 -16.38 -0.82 30.70
C ASP A 230 -17.89 -0.62 30.48
N PHE A 231 -18.32 -0.68 29.21
CA PHE A 231 -19.71 -0.49 28.79
C PHE A 231 -20.25 -1.80 28.22
N GLU A 232 -21.32 -2.32 28.82
CA GLU A 232 -22.02 -3.50 28.31
C GLU A 232 -22.86 -3.12 27.10
N ALA A 233 -22.54 -3.71 25.94
CA ALA A 233 -23.25 -3.49 24.67
C ALA A 233 -24.02 -4.76 24.23
N PRO A 234 -25.18 -5.06 24.84
CA PRO A 234 -25.96 -6.28 24.55
C PRO A 234 -26.32 -6.46 23.08
N MET A 235 -26.50 -5.40 22.29
CA MET A 235 -26.76 -5.52 20.85
C MET A 235 -25.57 -6.04 20.02
N LEU A 236 -24.33 -5.71 20.40
CA LEU A 236 -23.13 -6.24 19.73
C LEU A 236 -22.92 -7.73 20.06
N LEU A 237 -23.19 -8.12 21.30
CA LEU A 237 -23.15 -9.53 21.72
C LEU A 237 -24.14 -10.38 20.91
N ARG A 238 -25.34 -9.85 20.65
CA ARG A 238 -26.37 -10.51 19.84
C ARG A 238 -25.99 -10.63 18.36
N LEU A 239 -25.33 -9.61 17.79
CA LEU A 239 -24.83 -9.67 16.41
C LEU A 239 -23.77 -10.76 16.23
N ARG A 240 -22.91 -11.00 17.23
CA ARG A 240 -21.93 -12.09 17.23
C ARG A 240 -22.59 -13.46 17.25
N GLN A 241 -23.66 -13.63 18.03
CA GLN A 241 -24.45 -14.86 18.08
C GLN A 241 -25.14 -15.15 16.74
N LEU A 242 -25.64 -14.11 16.06
CA LEU A 242 -26.31 -14.24 14.76
C LEU A 242 -25.35 -14.45 13.58
N ARG A 243 -24.13 -13.90 13.64
CA ARG A 243 -23.14 -13.97 12.54
C ARG A 243 -22.24 -15.22 12.58
N GLY A 244 -22.42 -16.12 13.55
CA GLY A 244 -21.81 -17.45 13.56
C GLY A 244 -20.29 -17.44 13.34
N ALA A 245 -19.51 -17.11 14.38
CA ALA A 245 -18.08 -17.38 14.39
C ALA A 245 -17.74 -18.42 15.48
N PRO A 246 -16.78 -19.33 15.21
CA PRO A 246 -16.61 -20.59 15.92
C PRO A 246 -16.22 -20.40 17.38
N VAL A 247 -16.77 -21.30 18.21
CA VAL A 247 -16.40 -21.49 19.60
C VAL A 247 -14.91 -21.84 19.67
N GLY A 248 -14.17 -20.96 20.34
CA GLY A 248 -12.75 -21.09 20.59
C GLY A 248 -12.35 -20.11 21.69
N GLU A 249 -12.96 -20.28 22.85
CA GLU A 249 -12.53 -19.64 24.09
C GLU A 249 -11.05 -20.00 24.36
N ARG A 250 -10.19 -18.98 24.41
CA ARG A 250 -9.06 -18.99 25.34
C ARG A 250 -9.24 -17.81 26.28
N GLN A 251 -9.90 -18.09 27.40
CA GLN A 251 -9.66 -17.35 28.62
C GLN A 251 -8.17 -17.55 29.00
N SER A 252 -7.38 -16.49 28.97
CA SER A 252 -6.20 -16.41 29.84
C SER A 252 -6.41 -15.22 30.76
N GLY A 253 -6.84 -15.52 31.97
CA GLY A 253 -6.75 -14.56 33.06
C GLY A 253 -5.28 -14.21 33.30
N GLN A 254 -4.96 -12.93 33.29
CA GLN A 254 -3.81 -12.42 34.01
C GLN A 254 -4.20 -11.12 34.70
N LYS A 255 -4.54 -11.28 35.99
CA LYS A 255 -4.58 -10.18 36.95
C LYS A 255 -3.19 -9.55 37.01
N GLY A 256 -3.20 -8.22 37.08
CA GLY A 256 -2.10 -7.26 37.19
C GLY A 256 -0.72 -7.77 37.56
N ASN A 257 0.27 -7.32 36.78
CA ASN A 257 1.41 -6.66 37.40
C ASN A 257 1.90 -5.51 36.52
N ARG A 258 1.93 -4.31 37.10
CA ARG A 258 2.60 -3.15 36.52
C ARG A 258 4.11 -3.40 36.65
N ASN A 259 4.82 -3.37 35.53
CA ASN A 259 6.23 -2.96 35.51
C ASN A 259 6.40 -1.95 34.37
N PRO A 260 6.61 -0.66 34.68
CA PRO A 260 7.05 0.28 33.66
C PRO A 260 8.54 0.04 33.37
N SER A 261 8.94 0.30 32.13
CA SER A 261 10.33 0.41 31.65
C SER A 261 11.18 -0.86 31.54
N LEU A 262 11.40 -1.26 30.28
CA LEU A 262 12.66 -1.87 29.82
C LEU A 262 12.85 -1.71 28.29
N LEU A 263 11.80 -1.30 27.55
CA LEU A 263 11.89 -0.87 26.14
C LEU A 263 12.01 0.65 25.95
N THR A 264 11.98 1.44 27.03
CA THR A 264 12.05 2.92 26.98
C THR A 264 13.47 3.47 27.13
N GLN A 265 14.52 2.63 27.12
CA GLN A 265 15.92 3.07 27.29
C GLN A 265 16.89 2.61 26.18
N LEU A 266 16.42 2.53 24.95
CA LEU A 266 17.32 2.59 23.79
C LEU A 266 16.82 3.71 22.87
N ARG A 267 17.09 4.96 23.27
CA ARG A 267 17.13 6.08 22.33
C ARG A 267 18.26 5.76 21.35
N ILE A 268 17.88 5.25 20.17
CA ILE A 268 18.76 5.24 19.01
C ILE A 268 19.11 6.72 18.75
N PRO A 269 20.40 7.10 18.66
CA PRO A 269 20.80 8.46 18.32
C PRO A 269 20.06 8.96 17.07
N GLU A 270 19.66 10.22 17.08
CA GLU A 270 18.87 10.85 16.00
C GLU A 270 19.57 10.76 14.63
N GLU A 271 20.89 10.61 14.63
CA GLU A 271 21.76 10.40 13.45
C GLU A 271 21.64 9.01 12.80
N LEU A 272 20.97 8.04 13.43
CA LEU A 272 20.81 6.66 12.94
C LEU A 272 19.39 6.34 12.45
N ARG A 273 18.48 7.33 12.42
CA ARG A 273 17.13 7.14 11.87
C ARG A 273 17.23 7.04 10.35
N LYS A 274 17.06 5.81 9.82
CA LYS A 274 17.11 5.50 8.38
C LYS A 274 16.26 6.48 7.56
N LYS A 275 16.88 7.08 6.55
CA LYS A 275 16.18 7.75 5.44
C LYS A 275 15.27 6.72 4.75
N GLU A 276 14.01 7.08 4.52
CA GLU A 276 13.07 6.22 3.78
C GLU A 276 13.48 6.17 2.30
N ASP A 277 13.30 5.05 1.59
CA ASP A 277 13.88 4.84 0.24
C ASP A 277 13.48 5.91 -0.79
N TYR A 278 12.30 6.51 -0.66
CA TYR A 278 11.81 7.61 -1.50
C TYR A 278 12.44 8.97 -1.19
N GLU A 279 13.34 9.05 -0.22
CA GLU A 279 14.14 10.24 0.14
C GLU A 279 15.58 10.17 -0.44
N LEU A 280 15.91 9.11 -1.18
CA LEU A 280 17.24 8.91 -1.79
C LEU A 280 17.41 9.70 -3.10
N LEU A 281 16.41 9.70 -3.99
CA LEU A 281 16.46 10.41 -5.27
C LEU A 281 15.15 11.13 -5.56
N ASP A 282 15.23 12.34 -6.13
CA ASP A 282 14.06 13.17 -6.41
C ASP A 282 13.17 12.65 -7.55
N TRP A 283 13.70 11.76 -8.41
CA TRP A 283 13.08 11.31 -9.66
C TRP A 283 12.73 9.82 -9.70
N VAL A 284 13.15 9.02 -8.71
CA VAL A 284 12.85 7.58 -8.61
C VAL A 284 12.23 7.31 -7.24
N ALA A 285 11.04 6.72 -7.23
CA ALA A 285 10.35 6.39 -5.99
C ALA A 285 11.08 5.30 -5.18
N GLU A 286 11.59 4.26 -5.84
CA GLU A 286 12.35 3.19 -5.19
C GLU A 286 13.66 2.88 -5.95
N PRO A 287 14.73 3.67 -5.75
CA PRO A 287 15.97 3.55 -6.51
C PRO A 287 16.58 2.15 -6.50
N VAL A 288 16.59 1.49 -5.34
CA VAL A 288 17.21 0.17 -5.17
C VAL A 288 16.41 -0.89 -5.95
N ASN A 289 15.07 -0.86 -5.84
CA ASN A 289 14.20 -1.79 -6.57
C ASN A 289 14.18 -1.51 -8.08
N THR A 290 14.23 -0.24 -8.50
CA THR A 290 14.38 0.12 -9.92
C THR A 290 15.68 -0.42 -10.51
N MET A 291 16.79 -0.32 -9.77
CA MET A 291 18.07 -0.84 -10.20
C MET A 291 18.13 -2.37 -10.22
N SER A 292 17.47 -3.05 -9.28
CA SER A 292 17.43 -4.52 -9.25
C SER A 292 16.70 -5.11 -10.45
N CYS A 293 15.71 -4.41 -11.02
CA CYS A 293 15.04 -4.82 -12.26
C CYS A 293 16.00 -4.95 -13.45
N LEU A 294 17.15 -4.25 -13.44
CA LEU A 294 18.12 -4.34 -14.54
C LEU A 294 18.65 -5.78 -14.71
N VAL A 295 18.73 -6.54 -13.62
CA VAL A 295 19.10 -7.97 -13.68
C VAL A 295 18.05 -8.77 -14.47
N MET A 296 16.76 -8.49 -14.23
CA MET A 296 15.65 -9.10 -14.98
C MET A 296 15.71 -8.78 -16.47
N MET A 297 16.21 -7.60 -16.85
CA MET A 297 16.39 -7.20 -18.25
C MET A 297 17.65 -7.81 -18.89
N MET A 298 18.76 -7.89 -18.16
CA MET A 298 20.05 -8.35 -18.70
C MET A 298 20.05 -9.84 -19.05
N LEU A 299 19.50 -10.72 -18.20
CA LEU A 299 19.53 -12.17 -18.41
C LEU A 299 18.83 -12.66 -19.69
N PRO A 300 17.64 -12.17 -20.09
CA PRO A 300 17.05 -12.52 -21.39
C PRO A 300 17.86 -11.97 -22.56
N MET A 301 18.39 -10.75 -22.46
CA MET A 301 19.21 -10.13 -23.51
C MET A 301 20.51 -10.89 -23.76
N ILE A 302 21.23 -11.26 -22.69
CA ILE A 302 22.45 -12.06 -22.77
C ILE A 302 22.16 -13.40 -23.45
N PHE A 303 21.06 -14.06 -23.09
CA PHE A 303 20.69 -15.32 -23.71
C PHE A 303 20.36 -15.19 -25.19
N LEU A 304 19.60 -14.17 -25.59
CA LEU A 304 19.28 -13.89 -26.99
C LEU A 304 20.54 -13.61 -27.81
N ALA A 305 21.56 -12.99 -27.21
CA ALA A 305 22.85 -12.76 -27.86
C ALA A 305 23.71 -14.02 -27.97
N MET A 306 23.54 -14.98 -27.06
CA MET A 306 24.39 -16.17 -26.95
C MET A 306 23.81 -17.43 -27.61
N HIS A 307 22.48 -17.53 -27.77
CA HIS A 307 21.82 -18.77 -28.18
C HIS A 307 20.93 -18.56 -29.41
N GLN A 308 21.00 -19.51 -30.35
CA GLN A 308 20.06 -19.60 -31.47
C GLN A 308 18.81 -20.36 -31.01
N ALA A 309 17.86 -19.63 -30.43
CA ALA A 309 16.66 -20.20 -29.82
C ALA A 309 15.50 -20.37 -30.83
N THR A 310 14.58 -21.30 -30.53
CA THR A 310 13.34 -21.45 -31.29
C THR A 310 12.45 -20.21 -31.13
N HIS A 311 11.59 -19.94 -32.12
CA HIS A 311 10.77 -18.72 -32.15
C HIS A 311 9.95 -18.49 -30.86
N ASP A 312 9.35 -19.55 -30.31
CA ASP A 312 8.60 -19.48 -29.04
C ASP A 312 9.47 -19.03 -27.86
N VAL A 313 10.70 -19.54 -27.76
CA VAL A 313 11.66 -19.18 -26.71
C VAL A 313 12.15 -17.74 -26.89
N VAL A 314 12.31 -17.26 -28.13
CA VAL A 314 12.63 -15.85 -28.43
C VAL A 314 11.49 -14.94 -27.97
N VAL A 315 10.23 -15.29 -28.27
CA VAL A 315 9.06 -14.53 -27.80
C VAL A 315 9.01 -14.48 -26.28
N ILE A 316 9.23 -15.61 -25.60
CA ILE A 316 9.26 -15.69 -24.13
C ILE A 316 10.36 -14.77 -23.56
N ALA A 317 11.55 -14.77 -24.15
CA ALA A 317 12.65 -13.89 -23.71
C ALA A 317 12.30 -12.40 -23.88
N TRP A 318 11.65 -12.00 -24.97
CA TRP A 318 11.17 -10.62 -25.14
C TRP A 318 10.06 -10.25 -24.17
N MET A 319 9.21 -11.21 -23.76
CA MET A 319 8.23 -10.98 -22.69
C MET A 319 8.93 -10.77 -21.33
N GLU A 320 10.03 -11.48 -21.03
CA GLU A 320 10.86 -11.20 -19.83
C GLU A 320 11.43 -9.78 -19.85
N VAL A 321 11.89 -9.31 -21.01
CA VAL A 321 12.34 -7.90 -21.18
C VAL A 321 11.18 -6.93 -20.95
N ALA A 322 9.99 -7.23 -21.47
CA ALA A 322 8.81 -6.40 -21.26
C ALA A 322 8.39 -6.33 -19.77
N ILE A 323 8.45 -7.46 -19.05
CA ILE A 323 8.26 -7.49 -17.59
C ILE A 323 9.28 -6.57 -16.93
N ALA A 324 10.58 -6.71 -17.24
CA ALA A 324 11.61 -5.89 -16.62
C ALA A 324 11.42 -4.39 -16.85
N ILE A 325 11.02 -3.98 -18.07
CA ILE A 325 10.68 -2.58 -18.36
C ILE A 325 9.47 -2.13 -17.53
N GLY A 326 8.43 -2.95 -17.45
CA GLY A 326 7.26 -2.71 -16.61
C GLY A 326 7.65 -2.52 -15.14
N SER A 327 8.45 -3.43 -14.58
CA SER A 327 8.94 -3.37 -13.20
C SER A 327 9.79 -2.13 -12.95
N ILE A 328 10.68 -1.74 -13.88
CA ILE A 328 11.47 -0.48 -13.80
C ILE A 328 10.54 0.71 -13.70
N LEU A 329 9.58 0.81 -14.63
CA LEU A 329 8.63 1.93 -14.68
C LEU A 329 7.73 1.97 -13.44
N PHE A 330 7.34 0.81 -12.93
CA PHE A 330 6.54 0.70 -11.72
C PHE A 330 7.35 1.17 -10.51
N HIS A 331 8.52 0.58 -10.22
CA HIS A 331 9.32 0.97 -9.06
C HIS A 331 9.86 2.41 -9.14
N ALA A 332 10.05 2.93 -10.36
CA ALA A 332 10.45 4.32 -10.53
C ALA A 332 9.32 5.31 -10.20
N SER A 333 8.05 4.93 -10.37
CA SER A 333 6.92 5.87 -10.32
C SER A 333 5.82 5.54 -9.30
N LEU A 334 5.72 4.28 -8.86
CA LEU A 334 4.67 3.65 -8.07
C LEU A 334 3.25 3.88 -8.60
N ARG A 335 3.11 4.13 -9.90
CA ARG A 335 1.83 4.39 -10.56
C ARG A 335 1.11 3.10 -10.92
N TYR A 336 -0.17 3.00 -10.61
CA TYR A 336 -1.04 1.88 -11.03
C TYR A 336 -0.95 1.53 -12.53
N PRO A 337 -0.92 2.49 -13.45
CA PRO A 337 -0.59 2.26 -14.87
C PRO A 337 0.65 1.43 -15.13
N MET A 338 1.71 1.76 -14.39
CA MET A 338 3.00 1.11 -14.53
C MET A 338 2.98 -0.22 -13.79
N GLN A 339 2.17 -0.36 -12.73
CA GLN A 339 1.84 -1.66 -12.14
C GLN A 339 1.14 -2.57 -13.15
N LEU A 340 0.19 -2.05 -13.93
CA LEU A 340 -0.40 -2.80 -15.04
C LEU A 340 0.64 -3.11 -16.13
N ALA A 341 1.55 -2.18 -16.41
CA ALA A 341 2.67 -2.42 -17.32
C ALA A 341 3.68 -3.46 -16.78
N ASP A 342 3.70 -3.74 -15.48
CA ASP A 342 4.48 -4.80 -14.84
C ASP A 342 3.73 -6.14 -14.89
N GLU A 343 2.46 -6.15 -14.45
CA GLU A 343 1.67 -7.37 -14.28
C GLU A 343 1.08 -7.92 -15.58
N ILE A 344 0.71 -7.08 -16.55
CA ILE A 344 0.14 -7.55 -17.84
C ILE A 344 1.19 -8.34 -18.63
N PRO A 345 2.44 -7.87 -18.81
CA PRO A 345 3.49 -8.69 -19.42
C PRO A 345 3.74 -10.01 -18.68
N MET A 346 3.62 -10.05 -17.35
CA MET A 346 3.71 -11.31 -16.61
C MET A 346 2.61 -12.30 -17.01
N LEU A 347 1.36 -11.82 -17.20
CA LEU A 347 0.25 -12.65 -17.66
C LEU A 347 0.50 -13.21 -19.07
N TRP A 348 1.00 -12.39 -19.99
CA TRP A 348 1.38 -12.82 -21.35
C TRP A 348 2.55 -13.81 -21.33
N TYR A 349 3.55 -13.58 -20.48
CA TYR A 349 4.68 -14.49 -20.29
C TYR A 349 4.22 -15.86 -19.82
N VAL A 350 3.38 -15.95 -18.78
CA VAL A 350 2.93 -17.26 -18.28
C VAL A 350 2.03 -17.97 -19.29
N ALA A 351 1.24 -17.23 -20.07
CA ALA A 351 0.43 -17.82 -21.14
C ALA A 351 1.28 -18.40 -22.27
N ALA A 352 2.30 -17.67 -22.73
CA ALA A 352 3.25 -18.12 -23.74
C ALA A 352 4.05 -19.34 -23.27
N THR A 353 4.55 -19.29 -22.05
CA THR A 353 5.37 -20.35 -21.45
C THR A 353 4.55 -21.61 -21.18
N ALA A 354 3.33 -21.48 -20.63
CA ALA A 354 2.42 -22.61 -20.43
C ALA A 354 2.00 -23.26 -21.75
N SER A 355 1.72 -22.46 -22.78
CA SER A 355 1.38 -22.96 -24.13
C SER A 355 2.56 -23.72 -24.75
N SER A 356 3.78 -23.17 -24.66
CA SER A 356 5.00 -23.86 -25.12
C SER A 356 5.23 -25.19 -24.36
N CYS A 357 5.02 -25.20 -23.04
CA CYS A 357 5.09 -26.43 -22.24
C CYS A 357 4.07 -27.49 -22.71
N LEU A 358 2.80 -27.10 -22.92
CA LEU A 358 1.75 -28.02 -23.37
C LEU A 358 2.02 -28.55 -24.79
N GLN A 359 2.51 -27.71 -25.70
CA GLN A 359 2.89 -28.12 -27.04
C GLN A 359 4.05 -29.13 -27.01
N ARG A 360 5.12 -28.85 -26.26
CA ARG A 360 6.30 -29.73 -26.16
C ARG A 360 5.99 -31.05 -25.47
N VAL A 361 5.18 -31.01 -24.40
CA VAL A 361 4.95 -32.18 -23.56
C VAL A 361 3.81 -33.06 -24.08
N ARG A 362 2.73 -32.46 -24.61
CA ARG A 362 1.51 -33.17 -25.02
C ARG A 362 1.18 -33.04 -26.51
N GLY A 363 1.90 -32.21 -27.26
CA GLY A 363 1.51 -31.87 -28.64
C GLY A 363 0.24 -31.04 -28.74
N MET A 364 -0.19 -30.40 -27.65
CA MET A 364 -1.43 -29.62 -27.61
C MET A 364 -1.21 -28.20 -28.11
N GLU A 365 -1.91 -27.80 -29.17
CA GLU A 365 -1.85 -26.45 -29.75
C GLU A 365 -2.91 -25.52 -29.13
N CYS A 366 -2.71 -25.14 -27.87
CA CYS A 366 -3.64 -24.25 -27.14
C CYS A 366 -3.26 -22.76 -27.20
N GLN A 367 -2.18 -22.40 -27.91
CA GLN A 367 -1.60 -21.06 -27.92
C GLN A 367 -2.60 -19.97 -28.33
N SER A 368 -3.30 -20.16 -29.46
CA SER A 368 -4.26 -19.18 -29.96
C SER A 368 -5.39 -18.91 -28.96
N PHE A 369 -5.87 -19.97 -28.29
CA PHE A 369 -6.91 -19.85 -27.27
C PHE A 369 -6.40 -19.12 -26.02
N ALA A 370 -5.21 -19.49 -25.52
CA ALA A 370 -4.59 -18.82 -24.38
C ALA A 370 -4.35 -17.34 -24.65
N TYR A 371 -3.86 -16.99 -25.85
CA TYR A 371 -3.60 -15.60 -26.23
C TYR A 371 -4.88 -14.81 -26.43
N ALA A 372 -5.93 -15.41 -27.02
CA ALA A 372 -7.23 -14.78 -27.11
C ALA A 372 -7.82 -14.47 -25.72
N TRP A 373 -7.72 -15.42 -24.78
CA TRP A 373 -8.16 -15.21 -23.40
C TRP A 373 -7.39 -14.08 -22.71
N VAL A 374 -6.06 -14.13 -22.76
CA VAL A 374 -5.20 -13.12 -22.14
C VAL A 374 -5.40 -11.74 -22.78
N ALA A 375 -5.64 -11.69 -24.10
CA ALA A 375 -6.00 -10.46 -24.79
C ALA A 375 -7.33 -9.89 -24.31
N VAL A 376 -8.37 -10.72 -24.13
CA VAL A 376 -9.65 -10.29 -23.57
C VAL A 376 -9.45 -9.73 -22.16
N VAL A 377 -8.70 -10.44 -21.31
CA VAL A 377 -8.41 -9.97 -19.93
C VAL A 377 -7.67 -8.64 -19.95
N THR A 378 -6.63 -8.53 -20.77
CA THR A 378 -5.84 -7.30 -20.95
C THR A 378 -6.72 -6.14 -21.42
N CYS A 379 -7.51 -6.34 -22.49
CA CYS A 379 -8.37 -5.31 -23.05
C CYS A 379 -9.40 -4.81 -22.04
N VAL A 380 -10.04 -5.72 -21.28
CA VAL A 380 -11.03 -5.32 -20.27
C VAL A 380 -10.36 -4.55 -19.14
N ILE A 381 -9.21 -5.00 -18.63
CA ILE A 381 -8.47 -4.29 -17.57
C ILE A 381 -8.08 -2.88 -18.03
N LEU A 382 -7.59 -2.73 -19.26
CA LEU A 382 -7.18 -1.43 -19.82
C LEU A 382 -8.36 -0.51 -20.17
N ALA A 383 -9.51 -1.07 -20.54
CA ALA A 383 -10.69 -0.30 -20.93
C ALA A 383 -11.57 0.14 -19.74
N THR A 384 -11.33 -0.39 -18.55
CA THR A 384 -12.20 -0.19 -17.38
C THR A 384 -11.48 0.57 -16.26
N SER A 385 -12.23 1.38 -15.52
CA SER A 385 -11.72 2.04 -14.31
C SER A 385 -11.49 1.00 -13.20
N GLN A 386 -10.40 1.15 -12.45
CA GLN A 386 -10.06 0.32 -11.29
C GLN A 386 -11.20 0.18 -10.25
N HIS A 387 -12.08 1.17 -10.17
CA HIS A 387 -13.21 1.17 -9.23
C HIS A 387 -14.45 0.44 -9.77
N SER A 388 -14.47 0.12 -11.07
CA SER A 388 -15.60 -0.61 -11.65
C SER A 388 -15.56 -2.06 -11.18
N LEU A 389 -16.75 -2.61 -10.89
CA LEU A 389 -16.90 -4.03 -10.55
C LEU A 389 -16.30 -4.94 -11.63
N LEU A 390 -16.48 -4.57 -12.89
CA LEU A 390 -15.94 -5.33 -14.03
C LEU A 390 -14.41 -5.42 -13.98
N HIS A 391 -13.74 -4.31 -13.67
CA HIS A 391 -12.28 -4.31 -13.50
C HIS A 391 -11.84 -5.24 -12.37
N GLN A 392 -12.50 -5.18 -11.21
CA GLN A 392 -12.17 -6.04 -10.06
C GLN A 392 -12.38 -7.53 -10.36
N ILE A 393 -13.45 -7.87 -11.08
CA ILE A 393 -13.69 -9.26 -11.53
C ILE A 393 -12.55 -9.72 -12.43
N PHE A 394 -12.16 -8.90 -13.41
CA PHE A 394 -11.09 -9.26 -14.34
C PHE A 394 -9.69 -9.31 -13.72
N ARG A 395 -9.43 -8.50 -12.69
CA ARG A 395 -8.25 -8.63 -11.82
C ARG A 395 -8.21 -9.97 -11.08
N GLY A 396 -9.35 -10.41 -10.54
CA GLY A 396 -9.49 -11.73 -9.93
C GLY A 396 -9.26 -12.85 -10.95
N LEU A 397 -9.88 -12.76 -12.12
CA LEU A 397 -9.69 -13.72 -13.22
C LEU A 397 -8.24 -13.77 -13.72
N MET A 398 -7.57 -12.63 -13.83
CA MET A 398 -6.14 -12.56 -14.14
C MET A 398 -5.32 -13.35 -13.12
N THR A 399 -5.57 -13.15 -11.82
CA THR A 399 -4.86 -13.86 -10.74
C THR A 399 -5.08 -15.37 -10.78
N CYS A 400 -6.33 -15.81 -11.00
CA CYS A 400 -6.66 -17.23 -11.17
C CYS A 400 -6.00 -17.82 -12.43
N THR A 401 -5.99 -17.07 -13.53
CA THR A 401 -5.35 -17.48 -14.79
C THR A 401 -3.84 -17.63 -14.60
N PHE A 402 -3.20 -16.65 -13.99
CA PHE A 402 -1.78 -16.66 -13.68
C PHE A 402 -1.40 -17.87 -12.84
N SER A 403 -2.13 -18.11 -11.74
CA SER A 403 -1.91 -19.25 -10.85
C SER A 403 -2.08 -20.59 -11.58
N SER A 404 -3.10 -20.71 -12.42
CA SER A 404 -3.35 -21.92 -13.21
C SER A 404 -2.22 -22.18 -14.22
N PHE A 405 -1.73 -21.15 -14.90
CA PHE A 405 -0.59 -21.29 -15.82
C PHE A 405 0.72 -21.61 -15.09
N LEU A 406 0.97 -21.07 -13.89
CA LEU A 406 2.13 -21.46 -13.09
C LEU A 406 2.14 -22.96 -12.77
N VAL A 407 0.99 -23.55 -12.45
CA VAL A 407 0.88 -25.01 -12.23
C VAL A 407 1.24 -25.78 -13.51
N VAL A 408 0.74 -25.35 -14.67
CA VAL A 408 1.07 -25.95 -15.97
C VAL A 408 2.57 -25.84 -16.27
N ILE A 409 3.17 -24.68 -16.01
CA ILE A 409 4.61 -24.44 -16.19
C ILE A 409 5.43 -25.35 -15.28
N GLY A 410 5.09 -25.46 -14.00
CA GLY A 410 5.82 -26.32 -13.06
C GLY A 410 5.77 -27.80 -13.45
N TRP A 411 4.59 -28.29 -13.87
CA TRP A 411 4.44 -29.63 -14.41
C TRP A 411 5.21 -29.81 -15.74
N GLY A 412 5.11 -28.84 -16.65
CA GLY A 412 5.77 -28.88 -17.95
C GLY A 412 7.30 -28.88 -17.84
N ALA A 413 7.84 -28.02 -16.96
CA ALA A 413 9.26 -27.98 -16.64
C ALA A 413 9.74 -29.32 -16.08
N SER A 414 8.98 -29.93 -15.15
CA SER A 414 9.30 -31.26 -14.61
C SER A 414 9.31 -32.34 -15.69
N ALA A 415 8.32 -32.33 -16.59
CA ALA A 415 8.23 -33.27 -17.69
C ALA A 415 9.34 -33.09 -18.74
N MET A 416 9.76 -31.85 -19.02
CA MET A 416 10.87 -31.56 -19.92
C MET A 416 12.22 -31.99 -19.31
N ALA A 417 12.47 -31.67 -18.04
CA ALA A 417 13.67 -32.10 -17.33
C ALA A 417 13.87 -33.62 -17.40
N ALA A 418 12.80 -34.39 -17.17
CA ALA A 418 12.83 -35.86 -17.24
C ALA A 418 13.11 -36.42 -18.65
N ARG A 419 12.87 -35.63 -19.71
CA ARG A 419 13.12 -36.04 -21.12
C ARG A 419 14.52 -35.69 -21.60
N ILE A 420 15.19 -34.75 -20.95
CA ILE A 420 16.56 -34.36 -21.29
C ILE A 420 17.48 -35.52 -20.88
N ARG A 421 17.93 -36.28 -21.88
CA ARG A 421 18.72 -37.49 -21.69
C ARG A 421 20.21 -37.12 -21.60
N ASP A 422 20.61 -36.51 -20.48
CA ASP A 422 22.01 -36.20 -20.19
C ASP A 422 22.58 -37.19 -19.16
N LYS A 423 23.79 -37.73 -19.44
CA LYS A 423 24.54 -38.59 -18.51
C LYS A 423 24.89 -37.90 -17.20
N ARG A 424 24.88 -36.56 -17.16
CA ARG A 424 25.23 -35.73 -15.99
C ARG A 424 24.04 -35.06 -15.31
N GLY A 425 22.80 -35.45 -15.63
CA GLY A 425 21.59 -34.92 -15.00
C GLY A 425 21.44 -33.39 -15.10
N ALA A 426 21.88 -32.78 -16.20
CA ALA A 426 21.80 -31.33 -16.40
C ALA A 426 20.36 -30.79 -16.28
N GLY A 427 19.38 -31.48 -16.86
CA GLY A 427 17.96 -31.07 -16.80
C GLY A 427 17.45 -30.98 -15.35
N ASP A 428 17.70 -32.01 -14.55
CA ASP A 428 17.29 -32.05 -13.14
C ASP A 428 17.98 -30.96 -12.30
N ARG A 429 19.27 -30.70 -12.54
CA ARG A 429 20.01 -29.64 -11.83
C ARG A 429 19.48 -28.26 -12.17
N VAL A 430 19.15 -27.99 -13.43
CA VAL A 430 18.53 -26.71 -13.84
C VAL A 430 17.14 -26.55 -13.23
N LEU A 431 16.34 -27.62 -13.21
CA LEU A 431 15.02 -27.60 -12.57
C LEU A 431 15.12 -27.37 -11.05
N GLN A 432 16.03 -28.06 -10.36
CA GLN A 432 16.26 -27.87 -8.92
C GLN A 432 16.69 -26.44 -8.60
N ALA A 433 17.60 -25.87 -9.39
CA ALA A 433 18.00 -24.48 -9.24
C ALA A 433 16.83 -23.52 -9.45
N ALA A 434 16.00 -23.74 -10.49
CA ALA A 434 14.81 -22.94 -10.74
C ALA A 434 13.82 -22.99 -9.57
N LEU A 435 13.52 -24.18 -9.05
CA LEU A 435 12.59 -24.36 -7.92
C LEU A 435 13.11 -23.73 -6.62
N LEU A 436 14.41 -23.87 -6.33
CA LEU A 436 15.03 -23.28 -5.15
C LEU A 436 14.98 -21.75 -5.23
N MET A 437 15.40 -21.16 -6.36
CA MET A 437 15.35 -19.71 -6.55
C MET A 437 13.92 -19.19 -6.51
N PHE A 438 12.96 -19.92 -7.09
CA PHE A 438 11.56 -19.55 -7.04
C PHE A 438 11.04 -19.52 -5.60
N ALA A 439 11.32 -20.56 -4.81
CA ALA A 439 10.92 -20.63 -3.40
C ALA A 439 11.51 -19.46 -2.59
N VAL A 440 12.81 -19.17 -2.77
CA VAL A 440 13.45 -18.03 -2.10
C VAL A 440 12.82 -16.71 -2.53
N SER A 441 12.53 -16.53 -3.83
CA SER A 441 11.88 -15.31 -4.34
C SER A 441 10.51 -15.10 -3.69
N VAL A 442 9.66 -16.13 -3.64
CA VAL A 442 8.32 -16.04 -3.07
C VAL A 442 8.38 -15.74 -1.57
N VAL A 443 9.29 -16.38 -0.85
CA VAL A 443 9.49 -16.11 0.59
C VAL A 443 9.94 -14.67 0.81
N ALA A 444 10.93 -14.19 0.03
CA ALA A 444 11.40 -12.81 0.13
C ALA A 444 10.26 -11.81 -0.11
N TRP A 445 9.48 -12.02 -1.17
CA TRP A 445 8.33 -11.17 -1.53
C TRP A 445 7.22 -11.20 -0.48
N LEU A 446 6.87 -12.37 0.05
CA LEU A 446 5.84 -12.49 1.10
C LEU A 446 6.28 -11.79 2.39
N LEU A 447 7.53 -11.98 2.80
CA LEU A 447 8.06 -11.34 4.01
C LEU A 447 8.14 -9.82 3.85
N ASP A 448 8.57 -9.34 2.68
CA ASP A 448 8.60 -7.91 2.36
C ASP A 448 7.20 -7.29 2.48
N ASN A 449 6.20 -7.90 1.85
CA ASN A 449 4.82 -7.38 1.87
C ASN A 449 4.13 -7.47 3.23
N HIS A 450 4.29 -8.56 3.97
CA HIS A 450 3.55 -8.78 5.23
C HIS A 450 4.26 -8.23 6.47
N HIS A 451 5.59 -8.13 6.45
CA HIS A 451 6.39 -7.78 7.62
C HIS A 451 7.28 -6.55 7.39
N CYS A 452 6.98 -5.70 6.39
CA CYS A 452 7.72 -4.46 6.10
C CYS A 452 8.00 -3.61 7.35
N SER A 453 6.98 -3.34 8.17
CA SER A 453 7.14 -2.52 9.38
C SER A 453 8.09 -3.12 10.41
N TRP A 454 8.19 -4.46 10.48
CA TRP A 454 9.14 -5.16 11.34
C TRP A 454 10.54 -5.15 10.72
N LEU A 455 10.65 -5.41 9.41
CA LEU A 455 11.92 -5.43 8.68
C LEU A 455 12.62 -4.06 8.65
N GLN A 456 11.86 -2.97 8.62
CA GLN A 456 12.43 -1.61 8.70
C GLN A 456 13.06 -1.33 10.07
N ASN A 457 12.52 -1.95 11.13
CA ASN A 457 12.87 -1.74 12.54
C ASN A 457 13.59 -2.96 13.18
N LEU A 458 14.48 -3.61 12.42
CA LEU A 458 15.23 -4.77 12.94
C LEU A 458 16.04 -4.42 14.19
N PRO A 459 16.08 -5.33 15.19
CA PRO A 459 16.83 -5.11 16.42
C PRO A 459 18.34 -4.97 16.14
N PHE A 460 19.06 -4.39 17.08
CA PHE A 460 20.52 -4.18 17.02
C PHE A 460 21.00 -3.21 15.92
N GLY A 461 20.11 -2.36 15.38
CA GLY A 461 20.47 -1.35 14.38
C GLY A 461 20.76 -1.92 12.99
N LEU A 462 20.31 -3.14 12.69
CA LEU A 462 20.52 -3.76 11.40
C LEU A 462 19.78 -3.01 10.27
N PRO A 463 20.40 -2.83 9.08
CA PRO A 463 19.79 -2.14 7.96
C PRO A 463 18.59 -2.93 7.39
N TYR A 464 17.68 -2.23 6.69
CA TYR A 464 16.57 -2.90 6.02
C TYR A 464 17.15 -3.84 4.96
N PRO A 465 16.81 -5.15 4.96
CA PRO A 465 17.48 -6.12 4.10
C PRO A 465 17.10 -6.02 2.61
N GLN A 466 16.19 -5.10 2.23
CA GLN A 466 15.74 -4.90 0.85
C GLN A 466 15.22 -6.22 0.24
N LEU A 467 14.32 -6.93 0.92
CA LEU A 467 13.86 -8.26 0.48
C LEU A 467 13.20 -8.23 -0.89
N HIS A 468 12.54 -7.13 -1.25
CA HIS A 468 12.01 -6.95 -2.60
C HIS A 468 13.13 -7.02 -3.65
N THR A 469 14.27 -6.32 -3.46
CA THR A 469 15.44 -6.44 -4.35
C THR A 469 15.91 -7.90 -4.52
N TRP A 470 15.89 -8.69 -3.45
CA TRP A 470 16.22 -10.12 -3.55
C TRP A 470 15.17 -10.90 -4.35
N TRP A 471 13.88 -10.58 -4.22
CA TRP A 471 12.84 -11.15 -5.10
C TRP A 471 13.16 -10.91 -6.58
N HIS A 472 13.56 -9.68 -6.98
CA HIS A 472 13.93 -9.37 -8.38
C HIS A 472 15.06 -10.28 -8.88
N ILE A 473 16.11 -10.46 -8.07
CA ILE A 473 17.29 -11.27 -8.45
C ILE A 473 16.90 -12.75 -8.58
N PHE A 474 16.19 -13.29 -7.59
CA PHE A 474 15.84 -14.72 -7.57
C PHE A 474 14.75 -15.08 -8.58
N ILE A 475 13.78 -14.18 -8.84
CA ILE A 475 12.80 -14.41 -9.91
C ILE A 475 13.49 -14.34 -11.28
N ALA A 476 14.41 -13.39 -11.51
CA ALA A 476 15.21 -13.34 -12.74
C ALA A 476 15.99 -14.64 -13.00
N GLY A 477 16.63 -15.19 -11.96
CA GLY A 477 17.33 -16.48 -12.03
C GLY A 477 16.40 -17.66 -12.33
N THR A 478 15.20 -17.65 -11.73
CA THR A 478 14.15 -18.65 -12.00
C THR A 478 13.73 -18.65 -13.47
N LEU A 479 13.37 -17.47 -14.00
CA LEU A 479 12.94 -17.31 -15.39
C LEU A 479 14.06 -17.70 -16.35
N HIS A 480 15.31 -17.32 -16.04
CA HIS A 480 16.48 -17.72 -16.83
C HIS A 480 16.67 -19.24 -16.87
N CYS A 481 16.57 -19.94 -15.73
CA CYS A 481 16.67 -21.40 -15.70
C CYS A 481 15.54 -22.07 -16.49
N LEU A 482 14.31 -21.55 -16.38
CA LEU A 482 13.17 -22.06 -17.14
C LEU A 482 13.37 -21.89 -18.66
N ARG A 483 13.89 -20.74 -19.09
CA ARG A 483 14.23 -20.48 -20.49
C ARG A 483 15.36 -21.38 -21.01
N ILE A 484 16.40 -21.62 -20.20
CA ILE A 484 17.45 -22.58 -20.51
C ILE A 484 16.87 -23.99 -20.66
N LEU A 485 15.95 -24.40 -19.77
CA LEU A 485 15.30 -25.69 -19.83
C LEU A 485 14.48 -25.87 -21.12
N LEU A 486 13.70 -24.85 -21.51
CA LEU A 486 12.99 -24.83 -22.79
C LEU A 486 13.94 -24.96 -23.98
N HIS A 487 15.07 -24.25 -23.94
CA HIS A 487 16.09 -24.30 -24.99
C HIS A 487 16.77 -25.67 -25.10
N MET A 488 17.10 -26.29 -23.96
CA MET A 488 17.65 -27.64 -23.90
C MET A 488 16.67 -28.67 -24.44
N ASP A 489 15.38 -28.56 -24.10
CA ASP A 489 14.34 -29.45 -24.64
C ASP A 489 14.18 -29.32 -26.17
N SER A 490 14.28 -28.09 -26.73
CA SER A 490 14.29 -27.87 -28.19
C SER A 490 15.42 -28.63 -28.88
N HIS A 491 16.57 -28.76 -28.21
CA HIS A 491 17.77 -29.35 -28.78
C HIS A 491 18.11 -30.73 -28.23
N ARG A 492 17.18 -31.39 -27.52
CA ARG A 492 17.42 -32.65 -26.79
C ARG A 492 17.96 -33.82 -27.63
N HIS A 493 17.80 -33.76 -28.95
CA HIS A 493 18.31 -34.75 -29.91
C HIS A 493 19.69 -34.41 -30.48
N SER A 494 20.27 -33.28 -30.06
CA SER A 494 21.61 -32.84 -30.48
C SER A 494 22.65 -33.31 -29.46
N ASP A 495 23.61 -34.12 -29.90
CA ASP A 495 24.67 -34.67 -29.04
C ASP A 495 25.71 -33.63 -28.54
N LYS A 496 25.52 -32.34 -28.85
CA LYS A 496 26.50 -31.27 -28.63
C LYS A 496 26.20 -30.32 -27.48
N LEU A 497 25.09 -30.50 -26.75
CA LEU A 497 24.72 -29.58 -25.67
C LEU A 497 25.59 -29.81 -24.42
N GLU A 498 26.51 -28.89 -24.14
CA GLU A 498 27.22 -28.84 -22.86
C GLU A 498 26.62 -27.77 -21.94
N LEU A 499 26.13 -28.19 -20.77
CA LEU A 499 25.74 -27.26 -19.70
C LEU A 499 27.00 -26.73 -18.99
N ARG A 500 27.17 -25.41 -18.98
CA ARG A 500 28.19 -24.70 -18.19
C ARG A 500 27.53 -23.74 -17.22
N TRP A 501 28.11 -23.59 -16.03
CA TRP A 501 27.67 -22.58 -15.07
C TRP A 501 28.62 -21.40 -15.15
N MET A 502 28.11 -20.24 -15.57
CA MET A 502 28.90 -19.01 -15.67
C MET A 502 28.31 -17.98 -14.71
N ALA A 503 29.14 -17.51 -13.77
CA ALA A 503 28.74 -16.55 -12.73
C ALA A 503 27.47 -16.96 -11.94
N GLY A 504 27.27 -18.28 -11.71
CA GLY A 504 26.11 -18.81 -10.99
C GLY A 504 24.86 -19.05 -11.84
N PHE A 505 24.88 -18.73 -13.14
CA PHE A 505 23.76 -18.97 -14.05
C PHE A 505 24.08 -20.10 -15.05
N PRO A 506 23.09 -20.95 -15.39
CA PRO A 506 23.28 -21.99 -16.39
C PRO A 506 23.32 -21.40 -17.80
N ALA A 507 24.33 -21.76 -18.57
CA ALA A 507 24.47 -21.44 -19.99
C ALA A 507 24.69 -22.72 -20.79
N VAL A 508 24.17 -22.76 -22.02
CA VAL A 508 24.29 -23.91 -22.90
C VAL A 508 25.28 -23.56 -24.01
N CYS A 509 26.41 -24.28 -24.07
CA CYS A 509 27.33 -24.19 -25.19
C CYS A 509 26.99 -25.29 -26.20
N ALA A 510 26.99 -24.92 -27.49
CA ALA A 510 26.78 -25.82 -28.63
C ALA A 510 28.10 -26.18 -29.32
#